data_AF-A0A7W9LIZ9-F1
#
_entry.id   AF-A0A7W9LIZ9-F1
#
_cell.length_a   1.000
_cell.length_b   1.000
_cell.length_c   1.000
_cell.angle_alpha   90.00
_cell.angle_beta   90.00
_cell.angle_gamma   90.00
#
_symmetry.space_group_name_H-M   'P 1'
#
loop_
_entity.id
_entity.type
_entity.pdbx_description
1 polymer ?
#
loop_
_entity_poly.entity_id
_entity_poly.type
_entity_poly.pdbx_seq_one_letter_code
_entity_poly.pdbx_strand_id
1 'polypeptide(L)'
;MDYRQLTRLAAHQPLGDARDLDALEADIAATWTAYQDSRFGYATHRLVTLIPDAKIAAHEYQGDRQQRALGLLALTYQVAAGTLTKLGEADLAWNASDRGIDAAYRSGNPTVIGSLFRSVAHSLQATGAYAAAVQMTNDAIEFFEPHLSDPSPAMLSVYGTLLLSGSMAAARADDRHTVQAFLTGADGAAHRMGGDANHLWTAFGPTNVAIHRVSTAMELGDIQIAIDLGPQIDTSAVPTERRVRHSLEVARAWSTANRRDEALATLLDAEQLAPEQVRYHYLSRNLVQTWIRTQRGQPSFELAELAHRLGIG
;
A
#
# COMPACT_ATOMS: atom_id res chain seq x y z
N MET A 1 18.21 10.16 19.29
CA MET A 1 17.10 10.95 18.70
C MET A 1 17.18 12.34 19.32
N ASP A 2 17.61 13.35 18.56
CA ASP A 2 17.75 14.72 19.06
C ASP A 2 16.39 15.40 19.09
N TYR A 3 15.88 15.73 20.29
CA TYR A 3 14.57 16.36 20.48
C TYR A 3 14.47 17.73 19.79
N ARG A 4 15.60 18.34 19.43
CA ARG A 4 15.66 19.61 18.70
C ARG A 4 15.16 19.50 17.25
N GLN A 5 15.15 18.30 16.67
CA GLN A 5 14.49 18.05 15.38
C GLN A 5 12.95 17.96 15.52
N LEU A 6 12.45 17.72 16.72
CA LEU A 6 11.02 17.54 17.00
C LEU A 6 10.37 18.76 17.67
N THR A 7 11.15 19.64 18.29
CA THR A 7 10.66 20.80 19.04
C THR A 7 11.24 22.11 18.50
N ARG A 8 10.40 23.12 18.30
CA ARG A 8 10.80 24.50 17.93
C ARG A 8 11.46 25.27 19.10
N LEU A 9 12.00 24.58 20.09
CA LEU A 9 12.58 25.21 21.28
C LEU A 9 13.97 25.82 21.03
N ALA A 10 14.56 25.60 19.85
CA ALA A 10 15.72 26.33 19.36
C ALA A 10 15.31 27.12 18.11
N ALA A 11 14.75 28.31 18.29
CA ALA A 11 14.59 29.27 17.20
C ALA A 11 15.98 29.78 16.76
N HIS A 12 16.20 29.84 15.44
CA HIS A 12 17.36 30.42 14.75
C HIS A 12 18.65 29.59 14.71
N GLN A 13 18.55 28.31 14.37
CA GLN A 13 19.56 27.74 13.49
C GLN A 13 19.03 27.95 12.07
N PRO A 14 19.77 28.58 11.13
CA PRO A 14 19.33 28.58 9.74
C PRO A 14 19.11 27.11 9.39
N LEU A 15 17.85 26.75 9.12
CA LEU A 15 17.55 25.52 8.41
C LEU A 15 18.46 25.64 7.19
N GLY A 16 19.49 24.79 7.09
CA GLY A 16 20.45 24.88 5.98
C GLY A 16 19.66 25.01 4.67
N ASP A 17 20.22 25.73 3.69
CA ASP A 17 19.51 26.11 2.45
C ASP A 17 18.51 25.04 2.03
N ALA A 18 17.25 25.46 1.86
CA ALA A 18 16.14 24.56 1.58
C ALA A 18 16.55 23.54 0.53
N ARG A 19 16.42 22.26 0.89
CA ARG A 19 16.88 21.16 0.05
C ARG A 19 16.30 21.31 -1.35
N ASP A 20 17.17 21.13 -2.34
CA ASP A 20 16.76 21.20 -3.74
C ASP A 20 15.57 20.25 -4.02
N LEU A 21 14.57 20.74 -4.74
CA LEU A 21 13.31 20.02 -4.96
C LEU A 21 13.49 18.78 -5.83
N ASP A 22 14.43 18.80 -6.79
CA ASP A 22 14.71 17.64 -7.63
C ASP A 22 15.42 16.56 -6.80
N ALA A 23 16.35 16.96 -5.92
CA ALA A 23 16.97 16.05 -4.96
C ALA A 23 15.96 15.46 -3.96
N LEU A 24 15.00 16.26 -3.50
CA LEU A 24 13.93 15.80 -2.61
C LEU A 24 13.01 14.79 -3.31
N GLU A 25 12.63 15.07 -4.56
CA GLU A 25 11.82 14.16 -5.38
C GLU A 25 12.52 12.83 -5.64
N ALA A 26 13.82 12.85 -5.97
CA ALA A 26 14.64 11.65 -6.13
C ALA A 26 14.70 10.82 -4.84
N ASP A 27 14.80 11.46 -3.67
CA ASP A 27 14.81 10.79 -2.38
C ASP A 27 13.46 10.14 -2.01
N ILE A 28 12.35 10.80 -2.36
CA ILE A 28 11.00 10.24 -2.24
C ILE A 28 10.87 9.02 -3.14
N ALA A 29 11.31 9.11 -4.40
CA ALA A 29 11.29 7.99 -5.33
C ALA A 29 12.11 6.80 -4.83
N ALA A 30 13.33 7.03 -4.32
CA ALA A 30 14.16 5.98 -3.73
C ALA A 30 13.50 5.32 -2.52
N THR A 31 12.77 6.10 -1.71
CA THR A 31 12.05 5.58 -0.53
C THR A 31 10.85 4.73 -0.94
N TRP A 32 10.12 5.13 -1.98
CA TRP A 32 9.07 4.30 -2.57
C TRP A 32 9.60 3.04 -3.25
N THR A 33 10.75 3.10 -3.92
CA THR A 33 11.41 1.91 -4.46
C THR A 33 11.73 0.92 -3.34
N ALA A 34 12.30 1.40 -2.22
CA ALA A 34 12.53 0.54 -1.07
C ALA A 34 11.24 -0.08 -0.50
N TYR A 35 10.15 0.68 -0.43
CA TYR A 35 8.83 0.16 -0.06
C TYR A 35 8.36 -0.92 -1.05
N GLN A 36 8.48 -0.68 -2.35
CA GLN A 36 8.04 -1.60 -3.41
C GLN A 36 8.92 -2.85 -3.53
N ASP A 37 10.18 -2.78 -3.07
CA ASP A 37 11.08 -3.91 -2.87
C ASP A 37 10.86 -4.64 -1.53
N SER A 38 9.85 -4.24 -0.77
CA SER A 38 9.54 -4.77 0.57
C SER A 38 10.65 -4.59 1.61
N ARG A 39 11.52 -3.58 1.44
CA ARG A 39 12.57 -3.18 2.39
C ARG A 39 12.03 -2.12 3.36
N PHE A 40 11.03 -2.49 4.16
CA PHE A 40 10.29 -1.58 5.02
C PHE A 40 11.15 -0.95 6.12
N GLY A 41 12.13 -1.69 6.67
CA GLY A 41 13.10 -1.16 7.61
C GLY A 41 13.96 -0.04 7.01
N TYR A 42 14.41 -0.22 5.76
CA TYR A 42 15.16 0.82 5.03
C TYR A 42 14.29 2.03 4.73
N ALA A 43 13.07 1.83 4.22
CA ALA A 43 12.12 2.92 3.97
C ALA A 43 11.82 3.72 5.25
N THR A 44 11.58 3.04 6.37
CA THR A 44 11.37 3.66 7.68
C THR A 44 12.57 4.49 8.12
N HIS A 45 13.79 3.97 7.98
CA HIS A 45 15.00 4.70 8.33
C HIS A 45 15.17 5.98 7.48
N ARG A 46 14.93 5.90 6.17
CA ARG A 46 14.98 7.05 5.25
C ARG A 46 13.96 8.14 5.62
N LEU A 47 12.78 7.74 6.08
CA LEU A 47 11.71 8.68 6.46
C LEU A 47 12.06 9.57 7.66
N VAL A 48 12.98 9.13 8.52
CA VAL A 48 13.45 9.90 9.69
C VAL A 48 14.07 11.23 9.26
N THR A 49 14.82 11.26 8.16
CA THR A 49 15.44 12.49 7.63
C THR A 49 14.57 13.15 6.56
N LEU A 50 13.87 12.35 5.74
CA LEU A 50 13.10 12.86 4.60
C LEU A 50 11.89 13.72 5.01
N ILE A 51 11.18 13.34 6.09
CA ILE A 51 10.03 14.12 6.57
C ILE A 51 10.44 15.53 7.01
N PRO A 52 11.46 15.72 7.89
CA PRO A 52 11.99 17.04 8.19
C PRO A 52 12.38 17.85 6.96
N ASP A 53 13.14 17.28 6.03
CA ASP A 53 13.59 17.97 4.80
C ASP A 53 12.42 18.47 3.96
N ALA A 54 11.41 17.62 3.73
CA ALA A 54 10.22 17.99 2.98
C ALA A 54 9.41 19.10 3.66
N LYS A 55 9.33 19.08 5.00
CA LYS A 55 8.66 20.14 5.78
C LYS A 55 9.39 21.47 5.68
N ILE A 56 10.72 21.44 5.73
CA ILE A 56 11.56 22.64 5.56
C ILE A 56 11.37 23.21 4.16
N ALA A 57 11.45 22.38 3.11
CA ALA A 57 11.24 22.83 1.73
C ALA A 57 9.85 23.48 1.54
N ALA A 58 8.79 22.89 2.09
CA ALA A 58 7.43 23.44 2.01
C ALA A 58 7.25 24.77 2.77
N HIS A 59 8.13 25.06 3.74
CA HIS A 59 8.11 26.31 4.51
C HIS A 59 8.95 27.41 3.86
N GLU A 60 10.14 27.08 3.36
CA GLU A 60 11.12 28.04 2.87
C GLU A 60 10.86 28.51 1.43
N TYR A 61 10.36 27.63 0.56
CA TYR A 61 10.00 28.04 -0.80
C TYR A 61 8.72 28.89 -0.84
N GLN A 62 8.61 29.73 -1.86
CA GLN A 62 7.45 30.60 -2.12
C GLN A 62 6.90 30.39 -3.53
N GLY A 63 5.63 30.79 -3.76
CA GLY A 63 4.97 30.69 -5.07
C GLY A 63 4.90 29.26 -5.59
N ASP A 64 5.13 29.07 -6.89
CA ASP A 64 5.04 27.77 -7.57
C ASP A 64 5.99 26.72 -6.97
N ARG A 65 7.17 27.14 -6.49
CA ARG A 65 8.11 26.23 -5.82
C ARG A 65 7.57 25.74 -4.48
N GLN A 66 6.80 26.58 -3.77
CA GLN A 66 6.12 26.16 -2.54
C GLN A 66 5.03 25.13 -2.83
N GLN A 67 4.23 25.35 -3.87
CA GLN A 67 3.19 24.40 -4.29
C GLN A 67 3.80 23.05 -4.65
N ARG A 68 4.92 23.04 -5.41
CA ARG A 68 5.68 21.82 -5.69
C ARG A 68 6.20 21.16 -4.42
N ALA A 69 6.79 21.92 -3.51
CA ALA A 69 7.29 21.41 -2.23
C ALA A 69 6.18 20.81 -1.35
N LEU A 70 4.98 21.42 -1.34
CA LEU A 70 3.80 20.87 -0.65
C LEU A 70 3.35 19.54 -1.27
N GLY A 71 3.40 19.41 -2.60
CA GLY A 71 3.16 18.15 -3.29
C GLY A 71 4.17 17.07 -2.89
N LEU A 72 5.46 17.41 -2.82
CA LEU A 72 6.51 16.48 -2.37
C LEU A 72 6.35 16.11 -0.88
N LEU A 73 5.95 17.05 -0.03
CA LEU A 73 5.62 16.77 1.37
C LEU A 73 4.44 15.80 1.49
N ALA A 74 3.39 15.98 0.68
CA ALA A 74 2.27 15.06 0.63
C ALA A 74 2.71 13.64 0.24
N LEU A 75 3.50 13.51 -0.83
CA LEU A 75 4.04 12.21 -1.27
C LEU A 75 5.01 11.57 -0.26
N THR A 76 5.73 12.39 0.51
CA THR A 76 6.59 11.93 1.63
C THR A 76 5.74 11.34 2.75
N TYR A 77 4.67 12.02 3.14
CA TYR A 77 3.71 11.48 4.10
C TYR A 77 2.99 10.25 3.57
N GLN A 78 2.79 10.18 2.26
CA GLN A 78 2.16 9.04 1.61
C GLN A 78 2.99 7.75 1.75
N VAL A 79 4.29 7.81 1.47
CA VAL A 79 5.18 6.64 1.67
C VAL A 79 5.32 6.29 3.15
N ALA A 80 5.28 7.28 4.04
CA ALA A 80 5.23 7.04 5.48
C ALA A 80 3.97 6.26 5.88
N ALA A 81 2.79 6.73 5.48
CA ALA A 81 1.52 6.06 5.76
C ALA A 81 1.49 4.62 5.21
N GLY A 82 1.95 4.44 3.96
CA GLY A 82 2.08 3.11 3.35
C GLY A 82 2.99 2.18 4.15
N THR A 83 4.19 2.65 4.50
CA THR A 83 5.18 1.85 5.25
C THR A 83 4.68 1.50 6.65
N LEU A 84 4.13 2.46 7.38
CA LEU A 84 3.56 2.25 8.72
C LEU A 84 2.39 1.26 8.71
N THR A 85 1.54 1.32 7.69
CA THR A 85 0.45 0.34 7.49
C THR A 85 1.00 -1.08 7.33
N LYS A 86 2.11 -1.27 6.60
CA LYS A 86 2.74 -2.60 6.42
C LYS A 86 3.38 -3.13 7.70
N LEU A 87 3.79 -2.24 8.60
CA LEU A 87 4.37 -2.58 9.90
C LEU A 87 3.31 -2.76 11.00
N GLY A 88 2.02 -2.52 10.71
CA GLY A 88 0.93 -2.63 11.69
C GLY A 88 0.74 -1.39 12.57
N GLU A 89 1.41 -0.28 12.25
CA GLU A 89 1.35 0.98 13.00
C GLU A 89 0.18 1.86 12.53
N ALA A 90 -1.05 1.38 12.73
CA ALA A 90 -2.26 1.99 12.16
C ALA A 90 -2.48 3.46 12.60
N ASP A 91 -2.26 3.78 13.87
CA ASP A 91 -2.44 5.14 14.40
C ASP A 91 -1.40 6.12 13.81
N LEU A 92 -0.15 5.69 13.67
CA LEU A 92 0.89 6.49 13.04
C LEU A 92 0.63 6.65 11.54
N ALA A 93 0.13 5.61 10.87
CA ALA A 93 -0.27 5.66 9.48
C ALA A 93 -1.41 6.67 9.27
N TRP A 94 -2.43 6.68 10.14
CA TRP A 94 -3.52 7.67 10.11
C TRP A 94 -2.98 9.10 10.25
N ASN A 95 -2.11 9.36 11.23
CA ASN A 95 -1.49 10.67 11.42
C ASN A 95 -0.65 11.13 10.21
N ALA A 96 0.04 10.20 9.55
CA ALA A 96 0.77 10.49 8.31
C ALA A 96 -0.20 10.80 7.17
N SER A 97 -1.26 10.00 7.00
CA SER A 97 -2.31 10.21 5.99
C SER A 97 -2.98 11.58 6.14
N ASP A 98 -3.36 11.97 7.37
CA ASP A 98 -3.98 13.26 7.70
C ASP A 98 -3.09 14.45 7.32
N ARG A 99 -1.81 14.42 7.72
CA ARG A 99 -0.84 15.47 7.35
C ARG A 99 -0.55 15.48 5.85
N GLY A 100 -0.54 14.31 5.23
CA GLY A 100 -0.33 14.15 3.80
C GLY A 100 -1.46 14.75 2.97
N ILE A 101 -2.72 14.51 3.36
CA ILE A 101 -3.88 15.04 2.63
C ILE A 101 -4.00 16.56 2.78
N ASP A 102 -3.69 17.14 3.96
CA ASP A 102 -3.60 18.61 4.13
C ASP A 102 -2.56 19.21 3.17
N ALA A 103 -1.34 18.65 3.15
CA ALA A 103 -0.29 19.11 2.25
C ALA A 103 -0.69 18.95 0.77
N ALA A 104 -1.40 17.88 0.41
CA ALA A 104 -1.87 17.65 -0.95
C ALA A 104 -2.87 18.72 -1.39
N TYR A 105 -3.88 19.04 -0.56
CA TYR A 105 -4.84 20.10 -0.89
C TYR A 105 -4.15 21.46 -1.04
N ARG A 106 -3.22 21.78 -0.14
CA ARG A 106 -2.44 23.03 -0.19
C ARG A 106 -1.52 23.10 -1.42
N SER A 107 -1.12 21.97 -1.98
CA SER A 107 -0.34 21.93 -3.23
C SER A 107 -1.14 22.31 -4.47
N GLY A 108 -2.47 22.16 -4.43
CA GLY A 108 -3.36 22.37 -5.58
C GLY A 108 -3.22 21.35 -6.72
N ASN A 109 -2.41 20.30 -6.56
CA ASN A 109 -2.21 19.28 -7.59
C ASN A 109 -3.27 18.17 -7.46
N PRO A 110 -4.23 18.05 -8.41
CA PRO A 110 -5.34 17.10 -8.29
C PRO A 110 -4.88 15.64 -8.31
N THR A 111 -3.81 15.31 -9.06
CA THR A 111 -3.26 13.95 -9.09
C THR A 111 -2.65 13.55 -7.75
N VAL A 112 -1.99 14.49 -7.05
CA VAL A 112 -1.43 14.25 -5.70
C VAL A 112 -2.54 14.14 -4.66
N ILE A 113 -3.57 15.00 -4.73
CA ILE A 113 -4.76 14.92 -3.86
C ILE A 113 -5.43 13.55 -4.00
N GLY A 114 -5.77 13.18 -5.24
CA GLY A 114 -6.37 11.89 -5.54
C GLY A 114 -5.49 10.71 -5.10
N SER A 115 -4.17 10.86 -5.22
CA SER A 115 -3.22 9.85 -4.77
C SER A 115 -3.35 9.64 -3.27
N LEU A 116 -3.41 10.71 -2.46
CA LEU A 116 -3.47 10.62 -1.00
C LEU A 116 -4.78 10.02 -0.47
N PHE A 117 -5.87 10.04 -1.25
CA PHE A 117 -7.10 9.34 -0.90
C PHE A 117 -6.87 7.84 -0.64
N ARG A 118 -5.94 7.21 -1.35
CA ARG A 118 -5.60 5.80 -1.11
C ARG A 118 -5.03 5.56 0.29
N SER A 119 -4.28 6.52 0.82
CA SER A 119 -3.70 6.41 2.17
C SER A 119 -4.78 6.54 3.24
N VAL A 120 -5.73 7.46 3.05
CA VAL A 120 -6.91 7.57 3.92
C VAL A 120 -7.74 6.29 3.89
N ALA A 121 -8.04 5.76 2.69
CA ALA A 121 -8.79 4.51 2.54
C ALA A 121 -8.08 3.32 3.20
N HIS A 122 -6.76 3.18 3.06
CA HIS A 122 -5.99 2.14 3.74
C HIS A 122 -6.00 2.31 5.26
N SER A 123 -5.88 3.53 5.78
CA SER A 123 -5.92 3.78 7.22
C SER A 123 -7.31 3.44 7.81
N LEU A 124 -8.41 3.77 7.12
CA LEU A 124 -9.76 3.37 7.52
C LEU A 124 -9.92 1.84 7.52
N GLN A 125 -9.39 1.15 6.53
CA GLN A 125 -9.41 -0.31 6.50
C GLN A 125 -8.58 -0.93 7.62
N ALA A 126 -7.42 -0.36 7.95
CA ALA A 126 -6.56 -0.86 9.01
C ALA A 126 -7.20 -0.79 10.41
N THR A 127 -8.16 0.12 10.61
CA THR A 127 -8.93 0.26 11.86
C THR A 127 -10.29 -0.45 11.82
N GLY A 128 -10.61 -1.18 10.74
CA GLY A 128 -11.87 -1.89 10.58
C GLY A 128 -13.05 -1.02 10.15
N ALA A 129 -12.83 0.25 9.83
CA ALA A 129 -13.87 1.19 9.38
C ALA A 129 -14.22 1.00 7.90
N TYR A 130 -14.61 -0.21 7.50
CA TYR A 130 -14.80 -0.59 6.10
C TYR A 130 -15.91 0.19 5.39
N ALA A 131 -17.06 0.41 6.04
CA ALA A 131 -18.16 1.20 5.49
C ALA A 131 -17.74 2.66 5.22
N ALA A 132 -16.94 3.24 6.13
CA ALA A 132 -16.40 4.59 5.94
C ALA A 132 -15.39 4.64 4.78
N ALA A 133 -14.57 3.59 4.61
CA ALA A 133 -13.66 3.48 3.47
C ALA A 133 -14.42 3.39 2.12
N VAL A 134 -15.52 2.63 2.08
CA VAL A 134 -16.40 2.56 0.89
C VAL A 134 -17.02 3.94 0.59
N GLN A 135 -17.58 4.61 1.60
CA GLN A 135 -18.16 5.94 1.40
C GLN A 135 -17.11 6.93 0.91
N MET A 136 -15.91 6.92 1.51
CA MET A 136 -14.81 7.79 1.09
C MET A 136 -14.37 7.51 -0.36
N THR A 137 -14.34 6.24 -0.79
CA THR A 137 -14.10 5.91 -2.20
C THR A 137 -15.17 6.48 -3.11
N ASN A 138 -16.46 6.41 -2.74
CA ASN A 138 -17.54 7.01 -3.53
C ASN A 138 -17.41 8.54 -3.63
N ASP A 139 -17.18 9.22 -2.50
CA ASP A 139 -17.00 10.68 -2.48
C ASP A 139 -15.79 11.10 -3.35
N ALA A 140 -14.72 10.30 -3.32
CA ALA A 140 -13.55 10.55 -4.14
C ALA A 140 -13.80 10.30 -5.65
N ILE A 141 -14.73 9.42 -6.04
CA ILE A 141 -15.10 9.27 -7.46
C ILE A 141 -15.65 10.59 -8.01
N GLU A 142 -16.45 11.32 -7.24
CA GLU A 142 -16.95 12.65 -7.62
C GLU A 142 -15.81 13.65 -7.82
N PHE A 143 -14.76 13.58 -6.97
CA PHE A 143 -13.54 14.38 -7.17
C PHE A 143 -12.82 14.05 -8.49
N PHE A 144 -12.78 12.79 -8.91
CA PHE A 144 -12.11 12.40 -10.15
C PHE A 144 -12.92 12.75 -11.41
N GLU A 145 -14.24 12.81 -11.34
CA GLU A 145 -15.13 12.97 -12.50
C GLU A 145 -14.70 14.09 -13.47
N PRO A 146 -14.36 15.32 -13.02
CA PRO A 146 -13.93 16.40 -13.91
C PRO A 146 -12.59 16.13 -14.63
N HIS A 147 -11.80 15.16 -14.13
CA HIS A 147 -10.48 14.82 -14.62
C HIS A 147 -10.45 13.56 -15.49
N LEU A 148 -11.58 12.88 -15.69
CA LEU A 148 -11.66 11.59 -16.39
C LEU A 148 -12.03 11.69 -17.87
N SER A 149 -12.34 12.87 -18.41
CA SER A 149 -12.63 13.05 -19.84
C SER A 149 -11.37 12.85 -20.72
N ASP A 150 -10.26 13.44 -20.30
CA ASP A 150 -8.93 13.32 -20.94
C ASP A 150 -7.84 13.15 -19.85
N PRO A 151 -7.81 12.00 -19.16
CA PRO A 151 -6.96 11.82 -18.01
C PRO A 151 -5.50 11.59 -18.42
N SER A 152 -4.57 12.21 -17.70
CA SER A 152 -3.19 11.76 -17.74
C SER A 152 -3.07 10.29 -17.26
N PRO A 153 -2.07 9.52 -17.72
CA PRO A 153 -1.84 8.16 -17.24
C PRO A 153 -1.76 8.06 -15.71
N ALA A 154 -1.13 9.05 -15.05
CA ALA A 154 -1.03 9.11 -13.60
C ALA A 154 -2.39 9.33 -12.91
N MET A 155 -3.26 10.18 -13.47
CA MET A 155 -4.61 10.40 -12.96
C MET A 155 -5.43 9.10 -13.03
N LEU A 156 -5.34 8.40 -14.16
CA LEU A 156 -6.04 7.15 -14.38
C LEU A 156 -5.53 6.02 -13.46
N SER A 157 -4.21 5.96 -13.21
CA SER A 157 -3.63 4.99 -12.25
C SER A 157 -4.10 5.23 -10.84
N VAL A 158 -4.11 6.49 -10.41
CA VAL A 158 -4.57 6.88 -9.07
C VAL A 158 -6.04 6.56 -8.88
N TYR A 159 -6.89 6.93 -9.84
CA TYR A 159 -8.32 6.61 -9.83
C TYR A 159 -8.55 5.10 -9.77
N GLY A 160 -7.93 4.35 -10.67
CA GLY A 160 -8.08 2.90 -10.74
C GLY A 160 -7.62 2.19 -9.45
N THR A 161 -6.48 2.58 -8.88
CA THR A 161 -6.01 2.01 -7.61
C THR A 161 -6.92 2.37 -6.44
N LEU A 162 -7.54 3.55 -6.43
CA LEU A 162 -8.51 3.89 -5.39
C LEU A 162 -9.73 2.95 -5.46
N LEU A 163 -10.24 2.67 -6.66
CA LEU A 163 -11.33 1.70 -6.82
C LEU A 163 -10.93 0.29 -6.34
N LEU A 164 -9.70 -0.14 -6.62
CA LEU A 164 -9.18 -1.41 -6.09
C LEU A 164 -9.08 -1.42 -4.55
N SER A 165 -8.75 -0.29 -3.93
CA SER A 165 -8.78 -0.14 -2.47
C SER A 165 -10.21 -0.19 -1.93
N GLY A 166 -11.15 0.48 -2.61
CA GLY A 166 -12.57 0.45 -2.29
C GLY A 166 -13.19 -0.94 -2.42
N SER A 167 -12.81 -1.73 -3.43
CA SER A 167 -13.31 -3.11 -3.58
C SER A 167 -12.87 -4.00 -2.42
N MET A 168 -11.66 -3.81 -1.90
CA MET A 168 -11.20 -4.51 -0.70
C MET A 168 -12.01 -4.12 0.55
N ALA A 169 -12.31 -2.82 0.71
CA ALA A 169 -13.16 -2.36 1.79
C ALA A 169 -14.58 -2.93 1.69
N ALA A 170 -15.18 -2.91 0.49
CA ALA A 170 -16.50 -3.48 0.24
C ALA A 170 -16.54 -4.99 0.51
N ALA A 171 -15.52 -5.74 0.10
CA ALA A 171 -15.44 -7.17 0.35
C ALA A 171 -15.38 -7.49 1.86
N ARG A 172 -14.60 -6.72 2.63
CA ARG A 172 -14.55 -6.85 4.10
C ARG A 172 -15.81 -6.39 4.82
N ALA A 173 -16.66 -5.62 4.14
CA ALA A 173 -18.00 -5.26 4.59
C ALA A 173 -19.09 -6.23 4.09
N ASP A 174 -18.72 -7.33 3.43
CA ASP A 174 -19.62 -8.32 2.81
C ASP A 174 -20.58 -7.72 1.75
N ASP A 175 -20.17 -6.62 1.10
CA ASP A 175 -20.95 -5.96 0.04
C ASP A 175 -20.48 -6.40 -1.36
N ARG A 176 -21.01 -7.55 -1.80
CA ARG A 176 -20.70 -8.14 -3.12
C ARG A 176 -21.04 -7.23 -4.29
N HIS A 177 -22.10 -6.43 -4.18
CA HIS A 177 -22.53 -5.55 -5.27
C HIS A 177 -21.50 -4.43 -5.49
N THR A 178 -21.09 -3.77 -4.39
CA THR A 178 -20.10 -2.70 -4.46
C THR A 178 -18.72 -3.20 -4.85
N VAL A 179 -18.32 -4.43 -4.44
CA VAL A 179 -17.11 -5.09 -4.95
C VAL A 179 -17.10 -5.16 -6.46
N GLN A 180 -18.20 -5.65 -7.07
CA GLN A 180 -18.28 -5.77 -8.53
C GLN A 180 -18.27 -4.40 -9.22
N ALA A 181 -18.98 -3.40 -8.67
CA ALA A 181 -18.99 -2.05 -9.23
C ALA A 181 -17.57 -1.44 -9.27
N PHE A 182 -16.83 -1.51 -8.16
CA PHE A 182 -15.48 -0.99 -8.09
C PHE A 182 -14.48 -1.78 -8.96
N LEU A 183 -14.57 -3.11 -9.00
CA LEU A 183 -13.71 -3.92 -9.86
C LEU A 183 -13.98 -3.65 -11.35
N THR A 184 -15.24 -3.50 -11.76
CA THR A 184 -15.59 -3.13 -13.15
C THR A 184 -15.07 -1.74 -13.50
N GLY A 185 -15.20 -0.77 -12.60
CA GLY A 185 -14.65 0.57 -12.81
C GLY A 185 -13.12 0.55 -12.95
N ALA A 186 -12.44 -0.23 -12.10
CA ALA A 186 -10.99 -0.40 -12.17
C ALA A 186 -10.55 -1.12 -13.47
N ASP A 187 -11.29 -2.14 -13.90
CA ASP A 187 -11.07 -2.86 -15.15
C ASP A 187 -11.17 -1.91 -16.36
N GLY A 188 -12.20 -1.05 -16.39
CA GLY A 188 -12.35 -0.01 -17.41
C GLY A 188 -11.21 1.01 -17.40
N ALA A 189 -10.73 1.42 -16.22
CA ALA A 189 -9.57 2.29 -16.10
C ALA A 189 -8.28 1.61 -16.58
N ALA A 190 -8.08 0.31 -16.28
CA ALA A 190 -6.94 -0.45 -16.75
C ALA A 190 -6.96 -0.64 -18.28
N HIS A 191 -8.13 -0.87 -18.87
CA HIS A 191 -8.28 -0.97 -20.33
C HIS A 191 -7.90 0.35 -21.02
N ARG A 192 -8.36 1.49 -20.48
CA ARG A 192 -8.00 2.82 -20.97
C ARG A 192 -6.50 3.13 -20.82
N MET A 193 -5.83 2.54 -19.83
CA MET A 193 -4.39 2.68 -19.62
C MET A 193 -3.55 1.90 -20.65
N GLY A 194 -4.10 0.79 -21.16
CA GLY A 194 -3.46 -0.03 -22.19
C GLY A 194 -2.40 -1.02 -21.69
N GLY A 195 -2.15 -1.09 -20.37
CA GLY A 195 -1.18 -2.02 -19.79
C GLY A 195 -0.89 -1.75 -18.31
N ASP A 196 -0.01 -2.57 -17.72
CA ASP A 196 0.51 -2.33 -16.38
C ASP A 196 1.47 -1.14 -16.36
N ALA A 197 1.27 -0.24 -15.40
CA ALA A 197 2.11 0.92 -15.17
C ALA A 197 2.28 1.18 -13.67
N ASN A 198 3.30 1.96 -13.32
CA ASN A 198 3.62 2.25 -11.91
C ASN A 198 3.63 3.76 -11.62
N HIS A 199 2.71 4.52 -12.24
CA HIS A 199 2.57 5.94 -11.96
C HIS A 199 2.22 6.17 -10.49
N LEU A 200 2.93 7.09 -9.82
CA LEU A 200 2.79 7.35 -8.39
C LEU A 200 2.83 6.08 -7.52
N TRP A 201 3.62 5.08 -7.93
CA TRP A 201 3.83 3.84 -7.17
C TRP A 201 2.57 3.01 -6.92
N THR A 202 1.58 3.16 -7.81
CA THR A 202 0.29 2.48 -7.74
C THR A 202 0.35 1.02 -8.18
N ALA A 203 1.34 0.65 -9.01
CA ALA A 203 1.39 -0.62 -9.73
C ALA A 203 0.04 -0.97 -10.38
N PHE A 204 -0.60 0.02 -11.00
CA PHE A 204 -1.96 -0.14 -11.54
C PHE A 204 -1.94 -0.68 -12.97
N GLY A 205 -2.91 -1.52 -13.27
CA GLY A 205 -3.12 -2.12 -14.58
C GLY A 205 -3.85 -3.45 -14.47
N PRO A 206 -4.01 -4.17 -15.59
CA PRO A 206 -4.75 -5.43 -15.66
C PRO A 206 -4.29 -6.46 -14.63
N THR A 207 -2.98 -6.57 -14.38
CA THR A 207 -2.43 -7.54 -13.42
C THR A 207 -2.89 -7.23 -12.00
N ASN A 208 -2.87 -5.96 -11.59
CA ASN A 208 -3.28 -5.57 -10.25
C ASN A 208 -4.81 -5.64 -10.07
N VAL A 209 -5.60 -5.41 -11.14
CA VAL A 209 -7.04 -5.70 -11.12
C VAL A 209 -7.28 -7.19 -10.88
N ALA A 210 -6.58 -8.07 -11.59
CA ALA A 210 -6.69 -9.53 -11.40
C ALA A 210 -6.30 -9.97 -9.98
N ILE A 211 -5.23 -9.41 -9.41
CA ILE A 211 -4.83 -9.64 -8.01
C ILE A 211 -5.97 -9.28 -7.05
N HIS A 212 -6.60 -8.11 -7.20
CA HIS A 212 -7.71 -7.72 -6.30
C HIS A 212 -8.97 -8.55 -6.51
N ARG A 213 -9.23 -9.09 -7.72
CA ARG A 213 -10.31 -10.07 -7.91
C ARG A 213 -10.10 -11.32 -7.04
N VAL A 214 -8.87 -11.81 -6.96
CA VAL A 214 -8.52 -12.96 -6.09
C VAL A 214 -8.65 -12.60 -4.61
N SER A 215 -8.09 -11.46 -4.20
CA SER A 215 -8.16 -11.04 -2.80
C SER A 215 -9.59 -10.77 -2.33
N THR A 216 -10.43 -10.11 -3.13
CA THR A 216 -11.84 -9.87 -2.79
C THR A 216 -12.65 -11.15 -2.78
N ALA A 217 -12.39 -12.11 -3.69
CA ALA A 217 -13.01 -13.44 -3.63
C ALA A 217 -12.68 -14.15 -2.30
N MET A 218 -11.43 -14.07 -1.83
CA MET A 218 -11.05 -14.65 -0.53
C MET A 218 -11.75 -13.99 0.66
N GLU A 219 -11.91 -12.66 0.65
CA GLU A 219 -12.66 -11.96 1.71
C GLU A 219 -14.16 -12.30 1.69
N LEU A 220 -14.75 -12.52 0.52
CA LEU A 220 -16.15 -12.91 0.34
C LEU A 220 -16.41 -14.42 0.56
N GLY A 221 -15.37 -15.22 0.81
CA GLY A 221 -15.48 -16.67 1.02
C GLY A 221 -15.54 -17.51 -0.25
N ASP A 222 -15.29 -16.92 -1.43
CA ASP A 222 -15.31 -17.59 -2.73
C ASP A 222 -13.97 -18.30 -3.01
N ILE A 223 -13.60 -19.25 -2.14
CA ILE A 223 -12.27 -19.89 -2.10
C ILE A 223 -11.90 -20.55 -3.44
N GLN A 224 -12.88 -21.19 -4.12
CA GLN A 224 -12.62 -21.87 -5.39
C GLN A 224 -12.19 -20.89 -6.49
N ILE A 225 -12.78 -19.69 -6.54
CA ILE A 225 -12.38 -18.65 -7.50
C ILE A 225 -10.93 -18.25 -7.27
N ALA A 226 -10.52 -18.09 -6.01
CA ALA A 226 -9.15 -17.72 -5.67
C ALA A 226 -8.14 -18.82 -6.03
N ILE A 227 -8.51 -20.10 -5.88
CA ILE A 227 -7.69 -21.26 -6.27
C ILE A 227 -7.54 -21.37 -7.78
N ASP A 228 -8.62 -21.16 -8.53
CA ASP A 228 -8.60 -21.32 -9.97
C ASP A 228 -7.82 -20.18 -10.64
N LEU A 229 -8.01 -18.94 -10.16
CA LEU A 229 -7.41 -17.75 -10.76
C LEU A 229 -6.03 -17.40 -10.20
N GLY A 230 -5.86 -17.48 -8.87
CA GLY A 230 -4.68 -16.97 -8.17
C GLY A 230 -3.34 -17.47 -8.71
N PRO A 231 -3.13 -18.78 -8.84
CA PRO A 231 -1.89 -19.36 -9.36
C PRO A 231 -1.60 -19.05 -10.84
N GLN A 232 -2.60 -18.62 -11.62
CA GLN A 232 -2.46 -18.36 -13.05
C GLN A 232 -2.03 -16.92 -13.36
N ILE A 233 -2.10 -16.02 -12.39
CA ILE A 233 -1.75 -14.60 -12.59
C ILE A 233 -0.22 -14.47 -12.66
N ASP A 234 0.29 -14.04 -13.82
CA ASP A 234 1.68 -13.61 -13.94
C ASP A 234 1.86 -12.25 -13.24
N THR A 235 2.64 -12.25 -12.16
CA THR A 235 2.90 -11.04 -11.36
C THR A 235 4.26 -10.42 -11.66
N SER A 236 5.00 -10.89 -12.68
CA SER A 236 6.34 -10.40 -13.01
C SER A 236 6.38 -8.89 -13.33
N ALA A 237 5.28 -8.34 -13.85
CA ALA A 237 5.16 -6.93 -14.21
C ALA A 237 4.88 -5.99 -13.02
N VAL A 238 4.48 -6.51 -11.84
CA VAL A 238 4.20 -5.68 -10.66
C VAL A 238 5.37 -5.72 -9.66
N PRO A 239 5.55 -4.68 -8.82
CA PRO A 239 6.66 -4.65 -7.87
C PRO A 239 6.61 -5.76 -6.82
N THR A 240 7.76 -6.11 -6.26
CA THR A 240 7.96 -7.20 -5.29
C THR A 240 6.93 -7.21 -4.17
N GLU A 241 6.63 -6.05 -3.58
CA GLU A 241 5.63 -5.90 -2.53
C GLU A 241 4.26 -6.43 -2.95
N ARG A 242 3.85 -6.09 -4.17
CA ARG A 242 2.55 -6.50 -4.71
C ARG A 242 2.54 -7.98 -5.08
N ARG A 243 3.65 -8.48 -5.65
CA ARG A 243 3.86 -9.92 -5.96
C ARG A 243 3.70 -10.77 -4.71
N VAL A 244 4.41 -10.41 -3.65
CA VAL A 244 4.41 -11.15 -2.39
C VAL A 244 3.06 -11.03 -1.71
N ARG A 245 2.41 -9.86 -1.72
CA ARG A 245 1.04 -9.70 -1.22
C ARG A 245 0.08 -10.69 -1.91
N HIS A 246 0.17 -10.86 -3.24
CA HIS A 246 -0.62 -11.84 -3.98
C HIS A 246 -0.29 -13.28 -3.56
N SER A 247 0.99 -13.64 -3.48
CA SER A 247 1.42 -14.97 -3.02
C SER A 247 0.88 -15.33 -1.64
N LEU A 248 0.78 -14.35 -0.72
CA LEU A 248 0.19 -14.57 0.60
C LEU A 248 -1.32 -14.90 0.55
N GLU A 249 -2.07 -14.28 -0.36
CA GLU A 249 -3.48 -14.61 -0.58
C GLU A 249 -3.64 -15.99 -1.24
N VAL A 250 -2.77 -16.34 -2.19
CA VAL A 250 -2.74 -17.68 -2.80
C VAL A 250 -2.43 -18.75 -1.75
N ALA A 251 -1.45 -18.52 -0.88
CA ALA A 251 -1.15 -19.40 0.24
C ALA A 251 -2.35 -19.54 1.21
N ARG A 252 -3.07 -18.45 1.47
CA ARG A 252 -4.31 -18.48 2.26
C ARG A 252 -5.38 -19.31 1.58
N ALA A 253 -5.57 -19.18 0.27
CA ALA A 253 -6.53 -19.95 -0.50
C ALA A 253 -6.22 -21.46 -0.44
N TRP A 254 -4.95 -21.83 -0.66
CA TRP A 254 -4.49 -23.22 -0.50
C TRP A 254 -4.74 -23.77 0.89
N SER A 255 -4.36 -23.02 1.93
CA SER A 255 -4.59 -23.45 3.30
C SER A 255 -6.07 -23.63 3.62
N THR A 256 -6.93 -22.75 3.12
CA THR A 256 -8.38 -22.82 3.38
C THR A 256 -9.01 -24.04 2.70
N ALA A 257 -8.48 -24.46 1.55
CA ALA A 257 -8.86 -25.71 0.88
C ALA A 257 -8.12 -26.96 1.40
N ASN A 258 -7.49 -26.87 2.58
CA ASN A 258 -6.77 -27.98 3.21
C ASN A 258 -5.59 -28.53 2.35
N ARG A 259 -5.05 -27.70 1.45
CA ARG A 259 -3.87 -27.96 0.60
C ARG A 259 -2.63 -27.34 1.23
N ARG A 260 -2.23 -27.89 2.38
CA ARG A 260 -1.25 -27.26 3.27
C ARG A 260 0.17 -27.25 2.70
N ASP A 261 0.56 -28.30 1.98
CA ASP A 261 1.91 -28.39 1.42
C ASP A 261 2.13 -27.32 0.35
N GLU A 262 1.13 -27.09 -0.52
CA GLU A 262 1.14 -26.00 -1.49
C GLU A 262 1.12 -24.63 -0.83
N ALA A 263 0.36 -24.47 0.25
CA ALA A 263 0.34 -23.24 1.02
C ALA A 263 1.70 -22.91 1.66
N LEU A 264 2.35 -23.92 2.26
CA LEU A 264 3.68 -23.77 2.87
C LEU A 264 4.74 -23.48 1.81
N ALA A 265 4.76 -24.21 0.70
CA ALA A 265 5.68 -23.97 -0.41
C ALA A 265 5.53 -22.53 -0.96
N THR A 266 4.30 -22.10 -1.22
CA THR A 266 4.01 -20.73 -1.69
C THR A 266 4.51 -19.68 -0.68
N LEU A 267 4.35 -19.94 0.62
CA LEU A 267 4.78 -19.01 1.66
C LEU A 267 6.31 -18.95 1.80
N LEU A 268 7.02 -20.06 1.62
CA LEU A 268 8.48 -20.13 1.62
C LEU A 268 9.07 -19.38 0.41
N ASP A 269 8.50 -19.56 -0.79
CA ASP A 269 8.91 -18.82 -2.00
C ASP A 269 8.70 -17.31 -1.81
N ALA A 270 7.57 -16.92 -1.22
CA ALA A 270 7.28 -15.53 -0.89
C ALA A 270 8.27 -14.95 0.16
N GLU A 271 8.68 -15.76 1.14
CA GLU A 271 9.63 -15.35 2.17
C GLU A 271 11.04 -15.14 1.60
N GLN A 272 11.47 -16.00 0.67
CA GLN A 272 12.75 -15.84 -0.02
C GLN A 272 12.78 -14.52 -0.81
N LEU A 273 11.65 -14.11 -1.39
CA LEU A 273 11.55 -12.90 -2.20
C LEU A 273 11.44 -11.62 -1.34
N ALA A 274 10.68 -11.64 -0.25
CA ALA A 274 10.50 -10.48 0.64
C ALA A 274 10.38 -10.89 2.11
N PRO A 275 11.51 -11.16 2.79
CA PRO A 275 11.49 -11.69 4.15
C PRO A 275 10.86 -10.72 5.15
N GLU A 276 11.09 -9.41 5.03
CA GLU A 276 10.47 -8.41 5.92
C GLU A 276 8.94 -8.40 5.79
N GLN A 277 8.42 -8.48 4.56
CA GLN A 277 6.96 -8.48 4.35
C GLN A 277 6.32 -9.75 4.90
N VAL A 278 6.89 -10.92 4.64
CA VAL A 278 6.36 -12.18 5.18
C VAL A 278 6.47 -12.20 6.71
N ARG A 279 7.53 -11.63 7.28
CA ARG A 279 7.71 -11.52 8.74
C ARG A 279 6.60 -10.74 9.44
N TYR A 280 6.23 -9.58 8.90
CA TYR A 280 5.29 -8.67 9.55
C TYR A 280 3.84 -8.81 9.08
N HIS A 281 3.57 -9.49 7.97
CA HIS A 281 2.21 -9.58 7.46
C HIS A 281 1.29 -10.45 8.33
N TYR A 282 0.04 -10.01 8.53
CA TYR A 282 -0.89 -10.75 9.37
C TYR A 282 -1.27 -12.12 8.79
N LEU A 283 -1.42 -12.25 7.47
CA LEU A 283 -1.80 -13.53 6.84
C LEU A 283 -0.74 -14.61 7.05
N SER A 284 0.54 -14.30 6.80
CA SER A 284 1.64 -15.27 6.99
C SER A 284 1.72 -15.73 8.44
N ARG A 285 1.61 -14.78 9.38
CA ARG A 285 1.61 -15.08 10.82
C ARG A 285 0.43 -15.95 11.23
N ASN A 286 -0.78 -15.62 10.78
CA ASN A 286 -1.99 -16.39 11.07
C ASN A 286 -1.94 -17.80 10.49
N LEU A 287 -1.46 -17.95 9.25
CA LEU A 287 -1.30 -19.26 8.60
C LEU A 287 -0.32 -20.13 9.39
N VAL A 288 0.90 -19.64 9.65
CA VAL A 288 1.92 -20.40 10.37
C VAL A 288 1.48 -20.72 11.79
N GLN A 289 0.86 -19.78 12.51
CA GLN A 289 0.32 -20.04 13.84
C GLN A 289 -0.79 -21.11 13.82
N THR A 290 -1.67 -21.08 12.82
CA THR A 290 -2.73 -22.09 12.66
C THR A 290 -2.14 -23.46 12.38
N TRP A 291 -1.15 -23.54 11.49
CA TRP A 291 -0.46 -24.78 11.12
C TRP A 291 0.31 -25.39 12.30
N ILE A 292 0.99 -24.57 13.10
CA ILE A 292 1.67 -25.03 14.32
C ILE A 292 0.66 -25.58 15.33
N ARG A 293 -0.47 -24.89 15.55
CA ARG A 293 -1.50 -25.30 16.52
C ARG A 293 -2.29 -26.54 16.11
N THR A 294 -2.53 -26.72 14.81
CA THR A 294 -3.36 -27.82 14.29
C THR A 294 -2.54 -29.05 13.88
N GLN A 295 -1.20 -28.95 13.83
CA GLN A 295 -0.32 -30.09 13.58
C GLN A 295 -0.51 -31.16 14.65
N ARG A 296 -0.71 -32.41 14.22
CA ARG A 296 -0.59 -33.57 15.10
C ARG A 296 0.86 -34.06 15.06
N GLY A 297 1.55 -34.00 16.20
CA GLY A 297 2.97 -34.39 16.30
C GLY A 297 3.93 -33.24 15.98
N GLN A 298 5.20 -33.58 15.76
CA GLN A 298 6.24 -32.59 15.52
C GLN A 298 6.01 -31.88 14.16
N PRO A 299 6.13 -30.54 14.10
CA PRO A 299 6.09 -29.82 12.82
C PRO A 299 7.25 -30.28 11.91
N SER A 300 7.06 -30.16 10.60
CA SER A 300 8.18 -30.35 9.66
C SER A 300 9.29 -29.35 9.95
N PHE A 301 10.51 -29.69 9.53
CA PHE A 301 11.68 -28.83 9.74
C PHE A 301 11.47 -27.45 9.11
N GLU A 302 10.94 -27.40 7.88
CA GLU A 302 10.69 -26.16 7.15
C GLU A 302 9.68 -25.27 7.87
N LEU A 303 8.61 -25.86 8.43
CA LEU A 303 7.61 -25.11 9.18
C LEU A 303 8.15 -24.59 10.51
N ALA A 304 8.93 -25.41 11.22
CA ALA A 304 9.56 -25.01 12.48
C ALA A 304 10.55 -23.84 12.26
N GLU A 305 11.37 -23.94 11.22
CA GLU A 305 12.32 -22.90 10.82
C GLU A 305 11.61 -21.61 10.39
N LEU A 306 10.54 -21.72 9.59
CA LEU A 306 9.73 -20.56 9.22
C LEU A 306 9.10 -19.92 10.47
N ALA A 307 8.49 -20.71 11.37
CA ALA A 307 7.91 -20.20 12.61
C ALA A 307 8.96 -19.45 13.45
N HIS A 308 10.18 -19.98 13.57
CA HIS A 308 11.29 -19.31 14.24
C HIS A 308 11.64 -17.96 13.58
N ARG A 309 11.78 -17.91 12.26
CA ARG A 309 12.05 -16.65 11.52
C ARG A 309 10.91 -15.65 11.59
N LEU A 310 9.67 -16.09 11.81
CA LEU A 310 8.52 -15.22 12.07
C LEU A 310 8.36 -14.83 13.54
N GLY A 311 9.16 -15.40 14.45
CA GLY A 311 9.02 -15.20 15.90
C GLY A 311 7.70 -15.75 16.44
N ILE A 312 7.26 -16.89 15.93
CA ILE A 312 6.05 -17.62 16.34
C ILE A 312 6.50 -18.84 17.16
N GLY A 313 6.06 -18.90 18.42
CA GLY A 313 6.31 -19.99 19.36
C GLY A 313 5.04 -20.39 20.09
#